data_AF-A0A537HEQ4-F1
#
_entry.id   AF-A0A537HEQ4-F1
#
_cell.length_a   1.000
_cell.length_b   1.000
_cell.length_c   1.000
_cell.angle_alpha   90.00
_cell.angle_beta   90.00
_cell.angle_gamma   90.00
#
_symmetry.space_group_name_H-M   'P 1'
#
loop_
_entity.id
_entity.type
_entity.pdbx_description
1 polymer ?
#
loop_
_entity_poly.entity_id
_entity_poly.type
_entity_poly.pdbx_seq_one_letter_code
_entity_poly.pdbx_strand_id
1 'polypeptide(L)'
;MNKDQSYGGLIFAVSAIVFIVYLIFLTDPVLRTYAIDIPVVLGVLGILGITGWIGWTMLTTPPPAPLEAEPSTTGASSSKPDEKH
;
A
#
# COMPACT_ATOMS: atom_id res chain seq x y z
N MET A 1 1.58 -6.87 -33.77
CA MET A 1 1.99 -6.08 -32.59
C MET A 1 2.04 -7.00 -31.39
N ASN A 2 3.12 -6.95 -30.60
CA ASN A 2 3.22 -7.76 -29.38
C ASN A 2 2.08 -7.40 -28.43
N LYS A 3 1.45 -8.40 -27.80
CA LYS A 3 0.30 -8.18 -26.89
C LYS A 3 0.65 -7.15 -25.82
N ASP A 4 1.87 -7.21 -25.29
CA ASP A 4 2.36 -6.30 -24.25
C ASP A 4 2.46 -4.86 -24.75
N GLN A 5 2.84 -4.65 -26.01
CA GLN A 5 2.90 -3.32 -26.63
C GLN A 5 1.49 -2.77 -26.89
N SER A 6 0.52 -3.62 -27.22
CA SER A 6 -0.88 -3.22 -27.37
C SER A 6 -1.49 -2.79 -26.02
N TYR A 7 -1.24 -3.55 -24.95
CA TYR A 7 -1.69 -3.17 -23.60
C TYR A 7 -1.01 -1.88 -23.12
N GLY A 8 0.30 -1.75 -23.32
CA GLY A 8 1.03 -0.54 -22.97
C GLY A 8 0.52 0.70 -23.72
N GLY A 9 0.28 0.57 -25.03
CA GLY A 9 -0.28 1.64 -25.85
C GLY A 9 -1.71 2.02 -25.45
N LEU A 10 -2.55 1.04 -25.12
CA LEU A 10 -3.91 1.27 -24.64
C LEU A 10 -3.91 2.02 -23.30
N ILE A 11 -3.10 1.57 -22.34
CA ILE A 11 -2.98 2.21 -21.02
C ILE A 11 -2.47 3.64 -21.16
N PHE A 12 -1.45 3.86 -22.00
CA PHE A 12 -0.92 5.19 -22.26
C PHE A 12 -1.97 6.11 -22.89
N ALA A 13 -2.71 5.64 -23.89
CA ALA A 13 -3.76 6.42 -24.54
C ALA A 13 -4.88 6.79 -23.54
N VAL A 14 -5.36 5.82 -22.75
CA VAL A 14 -6.39 6.08 -21.72
C VAL A 14 -5.87 7.06 -20.67
N SER A 15 -4.63 6.88 -20.19
CA SER A 15 -4.02 7.78 -19.23
C SER A 15 -3.89 9.21 -19.78
N ALA A 16 -3.46 9.36 -21.04
CA ALA A 16 -3.37 10.67 -21.69
C ALA A 16 -4.75 11.34 -21.82
N ILE A 17 -5.79 10.59 -22.16
CA ILE A 17 -7.16 11.10 -22.24
C ILE A 17 -7.63 11.58 -20.86
N VAL A 18 -7.48 10.76 -19.82
CA VAL A 18 -7.85 11.12 -18.44
C VAL A 18 -7.09 12.36 -17.98
N PHE A 19 -5.79 12.44 -18.30
CA PHE A 19 -4.95 13.59 -17.97
C PHE A 19 -5.48 14.88 -18.63
N ILE A 20 -5.79 14.85 -19.93
CA ILE A 20 -6.33 16.01 -20.65
C ILE A 20 -7.69 16.41 -20.10
N VAL A 21 -8.59 15.45 -19.87
CA VAL A 21 -9.92 15.70 -19.28
C VAL A 21 -9.79 16.36 -17.91
N TYR A 22 -8.88 15.87 -17.06
CA TYR A 22 -8.62 16.46 -15.75
C TYR A 22 -8.15 17.92 -15.86
N LEU A 23 -7.22 18.23 -16.79
CA LEU A 23 -6.79 19.61 -17.02
C LEU A 23 -7.92 20.52 -17.49
N ILE A 24 -8.84 20.02 -18.34
CA ILE A 24 -10.02 20.78 -18.78
C ILE A 24 -10.94 21.06 -17.58
N PHE A 25 -11.19 20.06 -16.73
CA PHE A 25 -12.02 20.22 -15.52
C PHE A 25 -11.46 21.26 -14.54
N LEU A 26 -10.14 21.48 -14.53
CA LEU A 26 -9.52 22.53 -13.72
C LEU A 26 -9.79 23.96 -14.22
N THR A 27 -10.21 24.13 -15.48
CA THR A 27 -10.44 25.47 -16.07
C THR A 27 -11.81 26.06 -15.71
N ASP A 28 -12.79 25.23 -15.40
CA ASP A 28 -14.13 25.68 -14.98
C ASP A 28 -14.15 25.85 -13.44
N PRO A 29 -14.49 27.05 -12.92
CA PRO A 29 -14.46 27.30 -11.48
C PRO A 29 -15.45 26.44 -10.67
N VAL A 30 -16.55 25.98 -11.28
CA VAL A 30 -17.52 25.10 -10.60
C VAL A 30 -16.99 23.67 -10.55
N LEU A 31 -16.41 23.18 -11.64
CA LEU A 31 -15.89 21.80 -11.73
C LEU A 31 -14.54 21.63 -11.03
N ARG A 32 -13.74 22.71 -10.94
CA ARG A 32 -12.42 22.70 -10.30
C ARG A 32 -12.47 22.26 -8.84
N THR A 33 -13.49 22.69 -8.10
CA THR A 33 -13.68 22.30 -6.70
C THR A 33 -13.84 20.78 -6.59
N TYR A 34 -14.71 20.18 -7.39
CA TYR A 34 -14.88 18.72 -7.43
C TYR A 34 -13.64 17.99 -7.93
N ALA A 35 -12.95 18.52 -8.94
CA ALA A 35 -11.73 17.92 -9.48
C ALA A 35 -10.60 17.81 -8.44
N ILE A 36 -10.57 18.72 -7.46
CA ILE A 36 -9.57 18.71 -6.38
C ILE A 36 -10.09 17.94 -5.16
N ASP A 37 -11.34 18.20 -4.75
CA ASP A 37 -11.90 17.62 -3.53
C ASP A 37 -12.04 16.11 -3.65
N ILE A 38 -12.45 15.58 -4.82
CA ILE A 38 -12.65 14.14 -5.01
C ILE A 38 -11.35 13.35 -4.79
N PRO A 39 -10.22 13.65 -5.47
CA PRO A 39 -8.95 12.97 -5.19
C PRO A 39 -8.48 13.12 -3.74
N VAL A 40 -8.66 14.29 -3.13
CA VAL A 40 -8.26 14.54 -1.75
C VAL A 40 -9.07 13.68 -0.78
N VAL A 41 -10.40 13.66 -0.93
CA VAL A 41 -11.30 12.85 -0.12
C VAL A 41 -11.01 11.36 -0.31
N LEU A 42 -10.78 10.90 -1.55
CA LEU A 42 -10.38 9.52 -1.81
C LEU A 42 -9.05 9.15 -1.14
N GLY A 43 -8.07 10.06 -1.16
CA GLY A 43 -6.80 9.87 -0.45
C GLY A 43 -6.99 9.74 1.06
N VAL A 44 -7.77 10.65 1.67
CA VAL A 44 -8.09 10.63 3.10
C VAL A 44 -8.86 9.37 3.48
N LEU A 45 -9.89 9.01 2.72
CA LEU A 45 -10.68 7.79 2.94
C LEU A 45 -9.83 6.53 2.76
N GLY A 46 -8.87 6.52 1.84
CA GLY A 46 -7.91 5.43 1.70
C GLY A 46 -7.08 5.23 2.95
N ILE A 47 -6.49 6.33 3.48
CA ILE A 47 -5.68 6.29 4.71
C ILE A 47 -6.53 5.89 5.92
N LEU A 48 -7.71 6.50 6.09
CA LEU A 48 -8.63 6.20 7.19
C LEU A 48 -9.17 4.77 7.09
N GLY A 49 -9.45 4.27 5.89
CA GLY A 49 -9.87 2.90 5.65
C GLY A 49 -8.81 1.89 6.09
N ILE A 50 -7.54 2.13 5.71
CA ILE A 50 -6.42 1.29 6.15
C ILE A 50 -6.22 1.38 7.67
N THR A 51 -6.21 2.59 8.24
CA THR A 51 -5.99 2.80 9.67
C THR A 51 -7.11 2.19 10.51
N GLY A 52 -8.36 2.37 10.08
CA GLY A 52 -9.54 1.77 10.70
C GLY A 52 -9.53 0.25 10.59
N TRP A 53 -9.11 -0.31 9.45
CA TRP A 53 -8.91 -1.75 9.29
C TRP A 53 -7.86 -2.29 10.27
N ILE A 54 -6.71 -1.63 10.40
CA ILE A 54 -5.66 -2.02 11.37
C ILE A 54 -6.20 -1.96 12.80
N GLY A 55 -6.87 -0.86 13.17
CA GLY A 55 -7.48 -0.71 14.50
C GLY A 55 -8.51 -1.80 14.79
N TRP A 56 -9.33 -2.17 13.81
CA TRP A 56 -10.27 -3.28 13.90
C TRP A 56 -9.56 -4.62 14.12
N THR A 57 -8.48 -4.90 13.37
CA THR A 57 -7.72 -6.15 13.56
C THR A 57 -7.10 -6.25 14.95
N MET A 58 -6.55 -5.16 15.50
CA MET A 58 -5.98 -5.14 16.86
C MET A 58 -7.05 -5.37 17.94
N LEU A 59 -8.25 -4.81 17.78
CA LEU A 59 -9.38 -5.03 18.70
C LEU A 59 -9.87 -6.48 18.67
N THR A 60 -9.84 -7.09 17.48
CA THR A 60 -10.36 -8.44 17.24
C THR A 60 -9.31 -9.54 17.40
N THR A 61 -8.05 -9.21 17.61
CA THR A 61 -6.98 -10.15 17.98
C THR A 61 -6.82 -10.21 19.50
N PRO A 62 -7.22 -11.30 20.17
CA PRO A 62 -6.81 -11.56 21.55
C PRO A 62 -5.29 -11.53 21.65
N PRO A 63 -4.70 -10.99 22.73
CA PRO A 63 -3.26 -11.01 22.94
C PRO A 63 -2.74 -12.43 22.72
N PRO A 64 -1.76 -12.65 21.82
CA PRO A 64 -1.20 -13.97 21.61
C PRO A 64 -0.71 -14.49 22.96
N ALA A 65 -1.12 -15.73 23.30
CA ALA A 65 -0.76 -16.36 24.57
C ALA A 65 0.77 -16.23 24.77
N PRO A 66 1.24 -15.86 25.98
CA PRO A 66 2.65 -15.73 26.25
C PRO A 66 3.37 -16.98 25.76
N LEU A 67 4.29 -16.81 24.81
CA LEU A 67 5.21 -17.86 24.43
C LEU A 67 5.90 -18.29 25.73
N GLU A 68 5.69 -19.53 26.13
CA GLU A 68 6.46 -20.16 27.19
C GLU A 68 7.93 -19.80 26.95
N ALA A 69 8.60 -19.34 28.01
CA ALA A 69 9.99 -18.99 27.99
C ALA A 69 10.82 -20.20 27.54
N GLU A 70 11.04 -20.36 26.23
CA GLU A 70 12.18 -21.13 25.77
C GLU A 70 13.42 -20.36 26.22
N PRO A 71 14.26 -20.95 27.07
CA PRO A 71 15.49 -20.31 27.47
C PRO A 71 16.37 -20.13 26.24
N SER A 72 16.85 -18.91 26.06
CA SER A 72 18.02 -18.53 25.25
C SER A 72 17.96 -18.78 23.74
N THR A 73 17.67 -17.72 22.98
CA THR A 73 18.40 -17.43 21.73
C THR A 73 18.56 -15.92 21.55
N THR A 74 19.40 -15.34 22.41
CA THR A 74 20.11 -14.10 22.08
C THR A 74 21.54 -14.24 22.57
N GLY A 75 22.47 -14.24 21.62
CA GLY A 75 23.89 -13.93 21.85
C GLY A 75 24.83 -15.12 21.98
N ALA A 76 25.34 -15.63 20.87
CA ALA A 76 26.71 -16.15 20.79
C ALA A 76 27.16 -16.25 19.32
N SER A 77 27.72 -15.15 18.82
CA SER A 77 28.73 -15.25 17.75
C SER A 77 30.00 -15.86 18.37
N SER A 78 30.61 -16.80 17.65
CA SER A 78 32.02 -17.23 17.74
C SER A 78 32.47 -18.12 18.90
N SER A 79 32.55 -19.44 18.65
CA SER A 79 33.78 -20.24 18.83
C SER A 79 33.67 -21.64 18.18
N LYS A 80 34.49 -21.87 17.14
CA LYS A 80 34.94 -23.15 16.54
C LYS A 80 35.41 -24.20 17.58
N PRO A 81 35.87 -25.42 17.19
CA PRO A 81 35.45 -26.39 16.16
C PRO A 81 35.47 -27.86 16.68
N ASP A 82 35.12 -28.84 15.83
CA ASP A 82 35.44 -30.29 15.95
C ASP A 82 34.73 -31.03 17.12
N GLU A 83 34.11 -32.20 16.93
CA GLU A 83 34.83 -33.45 16.72
C GLU A 83 33.89 -34.52 16.15
N LYS A 84 34.38 -35.18 15.10
CA LYS A 84 33.85 -36.40 14.51
C LYS A 84 34.53 -37.57 15.21
N HIS A 85 33.82 -38.35 16.02
CA HIS A 85 34.00 -39.82 16.14
C HIS A 85 32.92 -40.48 17.00
#